data_AF-A0A9D7IWT3-F1
#
_entry.id   AF-A0A9D7IWT3-F1
#
_cell.length_a   1.000
_cell.length_b   1.000
_cell.length_c   1.000
_cell.angle_alpha   90.00
_cell.angle_beta   90.00
_cell.angle_gamma   90.00
#
_symmetry.space_group_name_H-M   'P 1'
#
loop_
_entity.id
_entity.type
_entity.pdbx_description
1 polymer ?
#
loop_
_entity_poly.entity_id
_entity_poly.type
_entity_poly.pdbx_seq_one_letter_code
_entity_poly.pdbx_strand_id
1 'polypeptide(L)'
;MFEFEQYDRRLDTEPEAAPALPYEPARNIASLSLLVWGEHCIECAAPACFQTCDLYQKRPDGLCRRFKFGVRRNRRFASMRGYGAEIAFKKWAKLEARANTTMHPAGTLLRRERAFEKAAPLFKQAGRLLHSGRLQRFHRSLAERWVERLRIRPGGDSQPDGFLLEIYNPTDRTIRLQISMTLDPSVRHAQTSQVQPRPMLETLDLQPGYSRREFERRDVSAPHRLRTAFQHRPDP
;
A
#
# COMPACT_ATOMS: atom_id res chain seq x y z
N MET A 1 6.05 -0.44 -3.14
CA MET A 1 6.46 -1.27 -1.98
C MET A 1 5.26 -1.58 -1.09
N PHE A 2 5.25 -2.75 -0.43
CA PHE A 2 4.25 -3.15 0.58
C PHE A 2 4.93 -3.44 1.92
N GLU A 3 4.20 -3.31 3.02
CA GLU A 3 4.63 -3.64 4.40
C GLU A 3 4.72 -5.16 4.65
N PHE A 4 5.58 -5.87 3.91
CA PHE A 4 5.76 -7.32 4.03
C PHE A 4 6.29 -7.76 5.41
N GLU A 5 6.96 -6.88 6.15
CA GLU A 5 7.50 -7.17 7.48
C GLU A 5 6.43 -7.35 8.58
N GLN A 6 5.18 -7.01 8.24
CA GLN A 6 3.99 -7.13 9.10
C GLN A 6 3.27 -8.46 8.91
N TYR A 7 3.69 -9.24 7.91
CA TYR A 7 3.23 -10.59 7.68
C TYR A 7 3.51 -11.48 8.91
N ASP A 8 2.50 -12.25 9.32
CA ASP A 8 2.59 -13.17 10.43
C ASP A 8 2.23 -14.58 9.99
N ARG A 9 3.27 -15.39 9.79
CA ARG A 9 3.16 -16.80 9.38
C ARG A 9 2.35 -17.65 10.36
N ARG A 10 2.23 -17.27 11.64
CA ARG A 10 1.46 -18.03 12.62
C ARG A 10 -0.04 -17.91 12.39
N LEU A 11 -0.47 -16.80 11.77
CA LEU A 11 -1.87 -16.52 11.42
C LEU A 11 -2.20 -17.01 10.01
N ASP A 12 -1.20 -17.36 9.21
CA ASP A 12 -1.39 -17.81 7.85
C ASP A 12 -1.57 -19.33 7.79
N THR A 13 -2.83 -19.74 7.96
CA THR A 13 -3.25 -21.14 7.87
C THR A 13 -3.80 -21.51 6.49
N GLU A 14 -3.89 -20.52 5.58
CA GLU A 14 -4.50 -20.70 4.26
C GLU A 14 -3.41 -20.99 3.21
N PRO A 15 -3.67 -21.90 2.25
CA PRO A 15 -2.70 -22.17 1.19
C PRO A 15 -2.42 -20.89 0.38
N GLU A 16 -1.21 -20.81 -0.19
CA GLU A 16 -0.88 -19.73 -1.13
C GLU A 16 -1.80 -19.78 -2.34
N ALA A 17 -2.43 -18.64 -2.69
CA ALA A 17 -3.19 -18.56 -3.91
C ALA A 17 -2.31 -18.85 -5.13
N ALA A 18 -2.93 -19.40 -6.18
CA ALA A 18 -2.28 -19.70 -7.44
C ALA A 18 -3.11 -19.09 -8.58
N PRO A 19 -2.47 -18.63 -9.67
CA PRO A 19 -3.22 -18.28 -10.86
C PRO A 19 -3.89 -19.53 -11.44
N ALA A 20 -5.21 -19.48 -11.60
CA ALA A 20 -5.99 -20.53 -12.27
C ALA A 20 -5.76 -20.53 -13.78
N LEU A 21 -5.49 -19.33 -14.35
CA LEU A 21 -5.22 -19.12 -15.77
C LEU A 21 -3.91 -18.33 -15.94
N PRO A 22 -3.16 -18.58 -17.03
CA PRO A 22 -2.04 -17.73 -17.43
C PRO A 22 -2.50 -16.29 -17.62
N TYR A 23 -1.62 -15.34 -17.30
CA TYR A 23 -1.87 -13.93 -17.50
C TYR A 23 -0.55 -13.20 -17.75
N GLU A 24 -0.63 -12.03 -18.39
CA GLU A 24 0.54 -11.23 -18.71
C GLU A 24 0.54 -9.90 -17.95
N PRO A 25 1.43 -9.72 -16.95
CA PRO A 25 1.55 -8.43 -16.28
C PRO A 25 2.23 -7.39 -17.18
N ALA A 26 2.09 -6.12 -16.84
CA ALA A 26 2.73 -5.04 -17.57
C ALA A 26 4.26 -5.15 -17.48
N ARG A 27 4.95 -4.95 -18.61
CA ARG A 27 6.42 -5.08 -18.72
C ARG A 27 7.13 -3.80 -19.16
N ASN A 28 6.42 -2.88 -19.82
CA ASN A 28 6.99 -1.72 -20.50
C ASN A 28 6.75 -0.42 -19.72
N ILE A 29 7.18 -0.38 -18.46
CA ILE A 29 7.00 0.80 -17.60
C ILE A 29 8.36 1.46 -17.42
N ALA A 30 8.52 2.65 -18.01
CA ALA A 30 9.78 3.39 -17.99
C ALA A 30 10.11 3.92 -16.59
N SER A 31 9.11 4.48 -15.91
CA SER A 31 9.26 5.13 -14.61
C SER A 31 8.12 4.79 -13.67
N LEU A 32 8.40 4.85 -12.37
CA LEU A 32 7.47 4.54 -11.30
C LEU A 32 7.56 5.60 -10.20
N SER A 33 6.42 5.90 -9.58
CA SER A 33 6.40 6.55 -8.28
C SER A 33 6.51 5.52 -7.14
N LEU A 34 7.15 5.94 -6.04
CA LEU A 34 7.19 5.15 -4.82
C LEU A 34 5.88 5.27 -4.05
N LEU A 35 5.09 4.20 -4.09
CA LEU A 35 3.94 3.99 -3.22
C LEU A 35 4.32 3.01 -2.12
N VAL A 36 4.11 3.42 -0.87
CA VAL A 36 4.27 2.52 0.29
C VAL A 36 2.89 2.15 0.79
N TRP A 37 2.48 0.93 0.45
CA TRP A 37 1.19 0.37 0.76
C TRP A 37 1.20 -0.28 2.13
N GLY A 38 0.33 0.21 3.01
CA GLY A 38 0.11 -0.27 4.34
C GLY A 38 -1.34 -0.64 4.58
N GLU A 39 -1.54 -1.31 5.69
CA GLU A 39 -2.86 -1.68 6.16
C GLU A 39 -3.47 -0.60 7.04
N HIS A 40 -4.75 -0.30 6.80
CA HIS A 40 -5.49 0.69 7.57
C HIS A 40 -6.93 0.23 7.82
N CYS A 41 -7.61 0.91 8.75
CA CYS A 41 -9.03 0.72 9.03
C CYS A 41 -9.84 1.87 8.42
N ILE A 42 -11.03 1.58 7.88
CA ILE A 42 -11.97 2.61 7.41
C ILE A 42 -12.46 3.45 8.60
N GLU A 43 -12.76 2.81 9.73
CA GLU A 43 -13.22 3.44 10.97
C GLU A 43 -12.08 3.73 11.96
N CYS A 44 -10.91 4.12 11.44
CA CYS A 44 -9.75 4.33 12.29
C CYS A 44 -9.93 5.54 13.22
N ALA A 45 -9.89 5.30 14.54
CA ALA A 45 -9.86 6.32 15.58
C ALA A 45 -8.62 6.15 16.51
N ALA A 46 -7.45 5.89 15.91
CA ALA A 46 -6.21 5.76 16.67
C ALA A 46 -5.89 7.08 17.40
N PRO A 47 -5.38 7.04 18.65
CA PRO A 47 -4.99 5.86 19.41
C PRO A 47 -6.12 5.20 20.22
N ALA A 48 -7.28 5.85 20.36
CA ALA A 48 -8.37 5.37 21.22
C ALA A 48 -8.86 3.97 20.82
N CYS A 49 -8.95 3.70 19.51
CA CYS A 49 -9.40 2.40 19.00
C CYS A 49 -8.52 1.21 19.40
N PHE A 50 -7.28 1.43 19.88
CA PHE A 50 -6.43 0.34 20.35
C PHE A 50 -6.88 -0.27 21.67
N GLN A 51 -7.77 0.42 22.40
CA GLN A 51 -8.29 -0.04 23.69
C GLN A 51 -9.78 -0.36 23.63
N THR A 52 -10.51 0.28 22.72
CA THR A 52 -11.98 0.23 22.70
C THR A 52 -12.57 -0.56 21.54
N CYS A 53 -11.80 -0.92 20.52
CA CYS A 53 -12.33 -1.59 19.34
C CYS A 53 -12.31 -3.12 19.52
N ASP A 54 -13.47 -3.77 19.47
CA ASP A 54 -13.60 -5.23 19.57
C ASP A 54 -12.87 -5.97 18.45
N LEU A 55 -12.70 -5.33 17.30
CA LEU A 55 -11.96 -5.92 16.20
C LEU A 55 -10.45 -5.80 16.38
N TYR A 56 -9.94 -4.95 17.28
CA TYR A 56 -8.50 -4.65 17.38
C TYR A 56 -7.67 -5.91 17.61
N GLN A 57 -6.65 -6.07 16.77
CA GLN A 57 -5.64 -7.11 16.91
C GLN A 57 -4.28 -6.47 16.68
N LYS A 58 -3.33 -6.72 17.57
CA LYS A 58 -2.03 -6.05 17.53
C LYS A 58 -1.14 -6.62 16.42
N ARG A 59 -0.56 -5.75 15.60
CA ARG A 59 0.51 -6.05 14.62
C ARG A 59 1.89 -6.08 15.30
N PRO A 60 2.93 -6.60 14.62
CA PRO A 60 4.30 -6.57 15.11
C PRO A 60 4.83 -5.16 15.45
N ASP A 61 4.37 -4.13 14.74
CA ASP A 61 4.69 -2.72 14.99
C ASP A 61 3.81 -2.05 16.07
N GLY A 62 2.84 -2.79 16.63
CA GLY A 62 1.91 -2.29 17.63
C GLY A 62 0.69 -1.56 17.06
N LEU A 63 0.50 -1.53 15.74
CA LEU A 63 -0.69 -0.97 15.09
C LEU A 63 -1.80 -2.01 14.92
N CYS A 64 -2.91 -1.61 14.31
CA CYS A 64 -4.09 -2.45 14.13
C CYS A 64 -3.95 -3.41 12.93
N ARG A 65 -4.21 -4.70 13.14
CA ARG A 65 -4.22 -5.76 12.11
C ARG A 65 -5.59 -5.90 11.48
N ARG A 66 -5.75 -5.53 10.22
CA ARG A 66 -6.99 -5.58 9.39
C ARG A 66 -6.93 -6.60 8.23
N PHE A 67 -5.82 -7.29 8.02
CA PHE A 67 -5.59 -8.33 7.05
C PHE A 67 -5.38 -9.60 7.85
N LYS A 68 -5.89 -10.74 7.37
CA LYS A 68 -5.85 -12.02 8.10
C LYS A 68 -4.46 -12.31 8.67
N PHE A 69 -3.45 -12.28 7.80
CA PHE A 69 -2.05 -12.56 8.12
C PHE A 69 -1.11 -11.39 7.78
N GLY A 70 -1.63 -10.24 7.32
CA GLY A 70 -0.81 -9.14 6.78
C GLY A 70 -0.71 -9.22 5.26
N VAL A 71 0.33 -8.61 4.67
CA VAL A 71 0.58 -8.72 3.22
C VAL A 71 1.55 -9.88 2.97
N ARG A 72 1.09 -10.94 2.31
CA ARG A 72 1.93 -12.09 1.92
C ARG A 72 2.60 -11.82 0.59
N ARG A 73 3.91 -12.09 0.50
CA ARG A 73 4.63 -12.05 -0.78
C ARG A 73 4.41 -13.38 -1.48
N ASN A 74 3.69 -13.36 -2.60
CA ASN A 74 3.40 -14.58 -3.36
C ASN A 74 4.12 -14.57 -4.71
N ARG A 75 5.08 -15.48 -4.89
CA ARG A 75 5.89 -15.59 -6.11
C ARG A 75 5.21 -16.35 -7.25
N ARG A 76 4.07 -16.99 -6.99
CA ARG A 76 3.24 -17.65 -8.00
C ARG A 76 2.55 -16.64 -8.91
N PHE A 77 2.45 -15.39 -8.47
CA PHE A 77 1.93 -14.27 -9.26
C PHE A 77 3.07 -13.41 -9.79
N ALA A 78 3.31 -13.45 -11.10
CA ALA A 78 4.24 -12.57 -11.77
C ALA A 78 3.75 -11.12 -11.78
N SER A 79 4.70 -10.18 -11.65
CA SER A 79 4.52 -8.73 -11.79
C SER A 79 5.87 -8.10 -12.16
N MET A 80 5.93 -6.79 -12.40
CA MET A 80 7.21 -6.08 -12.54
C MET A 80 8.17 -6.25 -11.35
N ARG A 81 7.64 -6.56 -10.16
CA ARG A 81 8.45 -6.81 -8.95
C ARG A 81 8.91 -8.27 -8.85
N GLY A 82 8.37 -9.16 -9.68
CA GLY A 82 8.60 -10.61 -9.65
C GLY A 82 7.77 -11.35 -8.60
N TYR A 83 6.76 -10.69 -8.02
CA TYR A 83 5.84 -11.27 -7.05
C TYR A 83 4.52 -10.48 -6.99
N GLY A 84 3.45 -11.13 -6.56
CA GLY A 84 2.21 -10.50 -6.12
C GLY A 84 2.24 -10.15 -4.63
N ALA A 85 1.47 -9.13 -4.25
CA ALA A 85 1.16 -8.83 -2.87
C ALA A 85 -0.22 -9.42 -2.57
N GLU A 86 -0.24 -10.56 -1.90
CA GLU A 86 -1.47 -11.29 -1.56
C GLU A 86 -2.03 -10.78 -0.23
N ILE A 87 -3.32 -10.45 -0.25
CA ILE A 87 -4.01 -9.81 0.87
C ILE A 87 -5.38 -10.46 1.04
N ALA A 88 -5.67 -10.91 2.25
CA ALA A 88 -7.01 -11.29 2.68
C ALA A 88 -7.55 -10.24 3.66
N PHE A 89 -8.55 -9.48 3.22
CA PHE A 89 -9.17 -8.38 3.98
C PHE A 89 -10.03 -8.92 5.13
N LYS A 90 -9.94 -8.30 6.31
CA LYS A 90 -10.96 -8.42 7.37
C LYS A 90 -12.03 -7.33 7.19
N LYS A 91 -13.06 -7.37 8.04
CA LYS A 91 -14.06 -6.30 8.14
C LYS A 91 -13.39 -4.93 8.34
N TRP A 92 -13.85 -3.94 7.57
CA TRP A 92 -13.37 -2.54 7.56
C TRP A 92 -11.89 -2.35 7.22
N ALA A 93 -11.25 -3.36 6.66
CA ALA A 93 -9.88 -3.27 6.20
C ALA A 93 -9.78 -2.43 4.94
N LYS A 94 -8.70 -1.66 4.83
CA LYS A 94 -8.32 -0.98 3.60
C LYS A 94 -6.82 -1.07 3.37
N LEU A 95 -6.43 -1.20 2.10
CA LEU A 95 -5.04 -1.08 1.67
C LEU A 95 -4.83 0.37 1.26
N GLU A 96 -3.92 1.09 1.91
CA GLU A 96 -3.72 2.51 1.65
C GLU A 96 -2.24 2.85 1.51
N ALA A 97 -1.94 3.77 0.58
CA ALA A 97 -0.62 4.33 0.41
C ALA A 97 -0.67 5.85 0.44
N ARG A 98 0.36 6.45 1.06
CA ARG A 98 0.71 7.84 0.83
C ARG A 98 1.85 7.89 -0.17
N ALA A 99 1.59 8.58 -1.26
CA ALA A 99 2.45 8.73 -2.43
C ALA A 99 3.07 10.11 -2.50
N ASN A 100 4.11 10.26 -3.31
CA ASN A 100 4.29 11.47 -4.10
C ASN A 100 4.14 11.17 -5.60
N THR A 101 3.99 12.18 -6.44
CA THR A 101 3.92 11.99 -7.90
C THR A 101 5.29 12.02 -8.57
N THR A 102 6.35 11.93 -7.78
CA THR A 102 7.75 11.91 -8.22
C THR A 102 8.04 10.63 -9.00
N MET A 103 8.51 10.77 -10.24
CA MET A 103 8.81 9.63 -11.10
C MET A 103 10.28 9.25 -11.03
N HIS A 104 10.56 7.96 -10.88
CA HIS A 104 11.90 7.39 -10.88
C HIS A 104 12.02 6.31 -11.95
N PRO A 105 13.17 6.18 -12.65
CA PRO A 105 13.39 5.07 -13.56
C PRO A 105 13.11 3.73 -12.89
N ALA A 106 12.28 2.89 -13.52
CA ALA A 106 11.71 1.70 -12.90
C ALA A 106 12.81 0.76 -12.34
N GLY A 107 13.84 0.49 -13.13
CA GLY A 107 14.96 -0.37 -12.71
C GLY A 107 15.76 0.17 -11.51
N THR A 108 15.84 1.49 -11.34
CA THR A 108 16.49 2.12 -10.19
C THR A 108 15.62 2.02 -8.95
N LEU A 109 14.32 2.33 -9.08
CA LEU A 109 13.38 2.23 -7.95
C LEU A 109 13.27 0.79 -7.44
N LEU A 110 13.13 -0.19 -8.34
CA LEU A 110 13.04 -1.60 -7.99
C LEU A 110 14.31 -2.10 -7.28
N ARG A 111 15.50 -1.64 -7.70
CA ARG A 111 16.77 -1.96 -7.00
C ARG A 111 16.80 -1.38 -5.58
N ARG A 112 16.34 -0.14 -5.40
CA ARG A 112 16.25 0.52 -4.09
C ARG A 112 15.24 -0.17 -3.17
N GLU A 113 14.04 -0.51 -3.67
CA GLU A 113 13.04 -1.27 -2.92
C GLU A 113 13.64 -2.61 -2.45
N ARG A 114 14.27 -3.38 -3.34
CA ARG A 114 14.92 -4.66 -2.98
C ARG A 114 16.03 -4.50 -1.94
N ALA A 115 16.85 -3.46 -2.05
CA ALA A 115 17.92 -3.19 -1.08
C ALA A 115 17.34 -2.84 0.30
N PHE A 116 16.30 -2.02 0.34
CA PHE A 116 15.60 -1.65 1.57
C PHE A 116 14.96 -2.88 2.24
N GLU A 117 14.25 -3.71 1.48
CA GLU A 117 13.64 -4.95 1.99
C GLU A 117 14.68 -5.92 2.58
N LYS A 118 15.86 -6.04 1.96
CA LYS A 118 16.96 -6.85 2.49
C LYS A 118 17.57 -6.27 3.77
N ALA A 119 17.57 -4.94 3.92
CA ALA A 119 18.10 -4.26 5.10
C ALA A 119 17.09 -4.19 6.27
N ALA A 120 15.79 -4.30 5.99
CA ALA A 120 14.72 -4.19 6.99
C ALA A 120 14.88 -5.11 8.24
N PRO A 121 15.29 -6.39 8.10
CA PRO A 121 15.53 -7.26 9.26
C PRO A 121 16.66 -6.77 10.18
N LEU A 122 17.72 -6.18 9.59
CA LEU A 122 18.85 -5.64 10.36
C LEU A 122 18.43 -4.42 11.18
N PHE A 123 17.60 -3.54 10.59
CA PHE A 123 17.01 -2.42 11.34
C PHE A 123 16.11 -2.91 12.47
N LYS A 124 15.39 -4.02 12.28
CA LYS A 124 14.54 -4.63 13.32
C LYS A 124 15.38 -5.21 14.47
N GLN A 125 16.53 -5.80 14.18
CA GLN A 125 17.45 -6.34 15.19
C GLN A 125 18.19 -5.23 15.95
N ALA A 126 18.68 -4.20 15.25
CA ALA A 126 19.30 -3.04 15.88
C ALA A 126 18.32 -2.31 16.83
N GLY A 127 17.05 -2.18 16.42
CA GLY A 127 15.98 -1.65 17.28
C GLY A 127 15.67 -2.51 18.51
N ARG A 128 15.96 -3.82 18.46
CA ARG A 128 15.82 -4.73 19.61
C ARG A 128 17.00 -4.65 20.58
N LEU A 129 18.22 -4.42 20.11
CA LEU A 129 19.37 -4.28 21.02
C LEU A 129 19.36 -2.96 21.79
N LEU A 130 18.76 -1.90 21.23
CA LEU A 130 18.72 -0.57 21.83
C LEU A 130 17.56 -0.38 22.83
N HIS A 131 17.11 -1.46 23.49
CA HIS A 131 15.94 -1.56 24.39
C HIS A 131 16.04 -0.68 25.66
N SER A 132 15.73 0.61 25.50
CA SER A 132 15.20 1.44 26.59
C SER A 132 13.80 1.93 26.20
N GLY A 133 12.83 1.78 27.10
CA GLY A 133 11.38 1.93 26.85
C GLY A 133 10.90 3.29 26.29
N ARG A 134 11.77 4.30 26.17
CA ARG A 134 11.46 5.57 25.48
C ARG A 134 11.66 5.49 23.96
N LEU A 135 12.51 4.59 23.46
CA LEU A 135 12.91 4.49 22.05
C LEU A 135 12.05 3.54 21.19
N GLN A 136 11.09 2.82 21.78
CA GLN A 136 10.14 1.99 20.99
C GLN A 136 9.29 2.86 20.04
N ARG A 137 9.07 4.14 20.40
CA ARG A 137 8.50 5.18 19.52
C ARG A 137 9.45 5.68 18.42
N PHE A 138 10.76 5.40 18.52
CA PHE A 138 11.81 5.83 17.60
C PHE A 138 12.11 4.81 16.49
N HIS A 139 11.84 3.51 16.68
CA HIS A 139 11.96 2.53 15.58
C HIS A 139 10.89 2.75 14.51
N ARG A 140 9.66 3.06 14.97
CA ARG A 140 8.59 3.66 14.16
C ARG A 140 9.13 4.80 13.29
N SER A 141 10.08 5.58 13.82
CA SER A 141 10.60 6.76 13.15
C SER A 141 11.61 6.50 12.03
N LEU A 142 12.40 5.42 11.95
CA LEU A 142 13.45 5.39 10.91
C LEU A 142 12.93 4.93 9.54
N ALA A 143 12.18 3.83 9.47
CA ALA A 143 11.54 3.41 8.23
C ALA A 143 10.47 4.41 7.80
N GLU A 144 9.62 4.90 8.73
CA GLU A 144 8.66 5.95 8.43
C GLU A 144 9.34 7.28 8.08
N ARG A 145 10.42 7.72 8.73
CA ARG A 145 11.17 8.93 8.31
C ARG A 145 11.89 8.74 7.00
N TRP A 146 12.30 7.52 6.63
CA TRP A 146 12.94 7.26 5.35
C TRP A 146 11.90 7.30 4.23
N VAL A 147 10.77 6.62 4.42
CA VAL A 147 9.61 6.70 3.56
C VAL A 147 9.09 8.15 3.49
N GLU A 148 9.02 8.88 4.60
CA GLU A 148 8.61 10.27 4.65
C GLU A 148 9.64 11.20 3.99
N ARG A 149 10.94 10.98 4.16
CA ARG A 149 11.98 11.73 3.43
C ARG A 149 11.93 11.49 1.93
N LEU A 150 11.66 10.25 1.50
CA LEU A 150 11.46 9.92 0.09
C LEU A 150 10.14 10.48 -0.44
N ARG A 151 9.11 10.61 0.41
CA ARG A 151 7.86 11.32 0.09
C ARG A 151 8.06 12.84 -0.02
N ILE A 152 8.91 13.43 0.82
CA ILE A 152 9.14 14.89 0.90
C ILE A 152 10.02 15.41 -0.22
N ARG A 153 11.01 14.65 -0.72
CA ARG A 153 11.92 15.15 -1.75
C ARG A 153 11.22 15.26 -3.11
N PRO A 154 11.00 16.47 -3.66
CA PRO A 154 10.61 16.61 -5.04
C PRO A 154 11.79 16.11 -5.89
N GLY A 155 11.52 15.18 -6.78
CA GLY A 155 12.55 14.55 -7.62
C GLY A 155 12.11 14.53 -9.07
N GLY A 156 12.57 15.51 -9.83
CA GLY A 156 12.36 15.57 -11.27
C GLY A 156 11.05 16.22 -11.69
N ASP A 157 11.10 16.90 -12.83
CA ASP A 157 9.96 17.57 -13.47
C ASP A 157 9.02 16.58 -14.18
N SER A 158 9.39 15.30 -14.26
CA SER A 158 8.57 14.28 -14.92
C SER A 158 7.38 13.91 -14.07
N GLN A 159 6.20 14.20 -14.61
CA GLN A 159 4.93 13.83 -14.02
C GLN A 159 4.50 12.43 -14.51
N PRO A 160 3.62 11.71 -13.79
CA PRO A 160 3.13 10.42 -14.23
C PRO A 160 2.15 10.55 -15.41
N ASP A 161 2.17 9.58 -16.31
CA ASP A 161 1.17 9.43 -17.39
C ASP A 161 -0.19 8.94 -16.86
N GLY A 162 -0.17 8.19 -15.74
CA GLY A 162 -1.35 7.64 -15.12
C GLY A 162 -1.05 6.77 -13.91
N PHE A 163 -2.08 6.10 -13.42
CA PHE A 163 -1.98 5.07 -12.38
C PHE A 163 -2.34 3.71 -12.98
N LEU A 164 -1.43 2.75 -12.89
CA LEU A 164 -1.66 1.37 -13.30
C LEU A 164 -2.05 0.52 -12.09
N LEU A 165 -3.17 -0.17 -12.21
CA LEU A 165 -3.63 -1.17 -11.27
C LEU A 165 -3.69 -2.55 -11.90
N GLU A 166 -2.98 -3.49 -11.30
CA GLU A 166 -3.02 -4.91 -11.67
C GLU A 166 -3.47 -5.72 -10.45
N ILE A 167 -4.60 -6.41 -10.56
CA ILE A 167 -5.15 -7.23 -9.48
C ILE A 167 -5.47 -8.61 -10.04
N TYR A 168 -5.16 -9.64 -9.26
CA TYR A 168 -5.65 -10.99 -9.49
C TYR A 168 -6.69 -11.32 -8.42
N ASN A 169 -7.90 -11.71 -8.82
CA ASN A 169 -8.91 -12.25 -7.94
C ASN A 169 -8.78 -13.79 -7.95
N PRO A 170 -8.25 -14.40 -6.87
CA PRO A 170 -8.07 -15.85 -6.81
C PRO A 170 -9.34 -16.62 -6.41
N THR A 171 -10.44 -15.92 -6.15
CA THR A 171 -11.70 -16.54 -5.72
C THR A 171 -12.57 -16.92 -6.92
N ASP A 172 -13.63 -17.69 -6.67
CA ASP A 172 -14.64 -18.11 -7.64
C ASP A 172 -15.79 -17.09 -7.80
N ARG A 173 -15.74 -15.96 -7.09
CA ARG A 173 -16.79 -14.93 -7.08
C ARG A 173 -16.25 -13.58 -7.52
N THR A 174 -17.13 -12.73 -8.04
CA THR A 174 -16.81 -11.33 -8.31
C THR A 174 -16.57 -10.59 -6.98
N ILE A 175 -15.48 -9.83 -6.89
CA ILE A 175 -15.15 -8.99 -5.75
C ILE A 175 -15.36 -7.53 -6.10
N ARG A 176 -16.12 -6.80 -5.27
CA ARG A 176 -16.28 -5.35 -5.43
C ARG A 176 -15.21 -4.60 -4.65
N LEU A 177 -14.38 -3.85 -5.39
CA LEU A 177 -13.29 -3.05 -4.86
C LEU A 177 -13.55 -1.56 -5.12
N GLN A 178 -13.48 -0.74 -4.09
CA GLN A 178 -13.54 0.71 -4.23
C GLN A 178 -12.14 1.31 -4.14
N ILE A 179 -11.81 2.18 -5.09
CA ILE A 179 -10.53 2.89 -5.18
C ILE A 179 -10.80 4.36 -4.97
N SER A 180 -10.08 4.97 -4.03
CA SER A 180 -10.09 6.42 -3.86
C SER A 180 -8.69 6.98 -4.00
N MET A 181 -8.52 8.05 -4.78
CA MET A 181 -7.30 8.86 -4.80
C MET A 181 -7.63 10.29 -4.40
N THR A 182 -6.95 10.79 -3.38
CA THR A 182 -7.21 12.13 -2.84
C THR A 182 -5.91 12.85 -2.52
N LEU A 183 -5.90 14.19 -2.57
CA LEU A 183 -4.78 14.96 -2.06
C LEU A 183 -4.57 14.75 -0.56
N ASP A 184 -3.31 14.62 -0.16
CA ASP A 184 -2.92 14.59 1.24
C ASP A 184 -3.37 15.89 1.95
N PRO A 185 -4.03 15.80 3.11
CA PRO A 185 -4.51 16.97 3.85
C PRO A 185 -3.43 18.02 4.15
N SER A 186 -2.17 17.59 4.33
CA SER A 186 -1.05 18.53 4.56
C SER A 186 -0.79 19.46 3.38
N VAL A 187 -1.11 19.03 2.15
CA VAL A 187 -1.01 19.86 0.94
C VAL A 187 -2.26 20.74 0.78
N ARG A 188 -3.43 20.27 1.25
CA ARG A 188 -4.68 21.04 1.19
C ARG A 188 -4.62 22.33 1.98
N HIS A 189 -3.95 22.33 3.14
CA HIS A 189 -3.80 23.55 3.95
C HIS A 189 -2.86 24.59 3.34
N ALA A 190 -1.97 24.18 2.43
CA ALA A 190 -1.02 25.07 1.77
C ALA A 190 -1.56 25.69 0.47
N GLN A 191 -2.65 25.14 -0.10
CA GLN A 191 -3.29 25.70 -1.30
C GLN A 191 -4.38 26.70 -0.90
N THR A 192 -4.10 27.98 -1.13
CA THR A 192 -5.03 29.12 -1.02
C THR A 192 -6.06 29.20 -2.16
N SER A 193 -6.02 28.28 -3.12
CA SER A 193 -6.92 28.28 -4.29
C SER A 193 -8.28 27.66 -3.95
N GLN A 194 -9.36 28.37 -4.30
CA GLN A 194 -10.76 27.97 -4.03
C GLN A 194 -11.22 26.69 -4.75
N VAL A 195 -10.47 26.18 -5.72
CA VAL A 195 -10.83 24.98 -6.49
C VAL A 195 -9.94 23.81 -6.05
N GLN A 196 -10.46 23.00 -5.12
CA GLN A 196 -9.82 21.73 -4.78
C GLN A 196 -10.05 20.72 -5.91
N PRO A 197 -9.02 19.96 -6.32
CA PRO A 197 -9.22 18.90 -7.29
C PRO A 197 -10.13 17.82 -6.70
N ARG A 198 -11.08 17.34 -7.51
CA ARG A 198 -12.05 16.34 -7.07
C ARG A 198 -11.34 15.04 -6.71
N PRO A 199 -11.69 14.41 -5.57
CA PRO A 199 -11.17 13.08 -5.27
C PRO A 199 -11.63 12.11 -6.35
N MET A 200 -10.71 11.29 -6.85
CA MET A 200 -11.07 10.16 -7.71
C MET A 200 -11.72 9.10 -6.84
N LEU A 201 -12.87 8.60 -7.27
CA LEU A 201 -13.56 7.49 -6.61
C LEU A 201 -14.13 6.56 -7.67
N GLU A 202 -13.60 5.35 -7.77
CA GLU A 202 -14.06 4.35 -8.74
C GLU A 202 -14.39 3.05 -8.02
N THR A 203 -15.46 2.39 -8.47
CA THR A 203 -15.83 1.05 -8.01
C THR A 203 -15.55 0.07 -9.13
N LEU A 204 -14.74 -0.95 -8.84
CA LEU A 204 -14.38 -2.01 -9.75
C LEU A 204 -15.07 -3.31 -9.32
N ASP A 205 -15.77 -3.95 -10.23
CA ASP A 205 -16.22 -5.32 -10.07
C ASP A 205 -15.14 -6.25 -10.69
N LEU A 206 -14.38 -6.92 -9.82
CA LEU A 206 -13.26 -7.78 -10.19
C LEU A 206 -13.74 -9.22 -10.37
N GLN A 207 -13.87 -9.64 -11.62
CA GLN A 207 -14.15 -11.05 -11.94
C GLN A 207 -13.00 -11.96 -11.47
N PRO A 208 -13.27 -13.26 -11.23
CA PRO A 208 -12.21 -14.26 -11.04
C PRO A 208 -11.13 -14.15 -12.10
N GLY A 209 -9.86 -14.18 -11.68
CA GLY A 209 -8.70 -14.05 -12.56
C GLY A 209 -8.05 -12.66 -12.57
N TYR A 210 -7.28 -12.39 -13.63
CA TYR A 210 -6.47 -11.19 -13.77
C TYR A 210 -7.27 -10.01 -14.32
N SER A 211 -7.11 -8.84 -13.70
CA SER A 211 -7.68 -7.57 -14.13
C SER A 211 -6.62 -6.48 -14.16
N ARG A 212 -6.59 -5.73 -15.26
CA ARG A 212 -5.79 -4.51 -15.41
C ARG A 212 -6.71 -3.29 -15.57
N ARG A 213 -6.37 -2.21 -14.88
CA ARG A 213 -6.99 -0.90 -15.03
C ARG A 213 -5.92 0.18 -15.11
N GLU A 214 -6.09 1.08 -16.05
CA GLU A 214 -5.22 2.22 -16.28
C GLU A 214 -6.07 3.47 -16.09
N PHE A 215 -5.68 4.31 -15.14
CA PHE A 215 -6.32 5.58 -14.88
C PHE A 215 -5.43 6.66 -15.48
N GLU A 216 -5.99 7.49 -16.36
CA GLU A 216 -5.20 8.55 -16.95
C GLU A 216 -4.86 9.59 -15.90
N ARG A 217 -3.80 10.35 -16.14
CA ARG A 217 -3.41 11.45 -15.25
C ARG A 217 -4.54 12.43 -14.95
N ARG A 218 -5.46 12.70 -15.91
CA ARG A 218 -6.61 13.59 -15.67
C ARG A 218 -7.57 13.06 -14.61
N ASP A 219 -7.62 11.74 -14.43
CA ASP A 219 -8.46 11.07 -13.45
C ASP A 219 -7.80 11.12 -12.05
N VAL A 220 -6.49 11.30 -12.00
CA VAL A 220 -5.69 11.36 -10.76
C VAL A 220 -5.48 12.82 -10.33
N SER A 221 -6.21 13.27 -9.32
CA SER A 221 -6.12 14.63 -8.76
C SER A 221 -4.67 15.06 -8.44
N ALA A 222 -4.07 15.97 -9.21
CA ALA A 222 -2.75 16.56 -8.90
C ALA A 222 -2.87 17.67 -7.84
N PRO A 223 -1.88 17.91 -6.93
CA PRO A 223 -0.46 17.59 -7.09
C PRO A 223 0.23 16.87 -5.90
N HIS A 224 1.44 16.37 -6.19
CA HIS A 224 2.57 15.97 -5.32
C HIS A 224 2.38 15.00 -4.16
N ARG A 225 1.18 14.83 -3.58
CA ARG A 225 0.92 13.82 -2.55
C ARG A 225 -0.47 13.23 -2.70
N LEU A 226 -0.52 11.95 -3.06
CA LEU A 226 -1.76 11.19 -3.22
C LEU A 226 -1.92 10.23 -2.04
N ARG A 227 -3.13 10.19 -1.50
CA ARG A 227 -3.60 9.08 -0.66
C ARG A 227 -4.43 8.18 -1.55
N THR A 228 -3.95 6.97 -1.80
CA THR A 228 -4.73 5.94 -2.51
C THR A 228 -5.23 4.92 -1.51
N ALA A 229 -6.52 4.56 -1.55
CA ALA A 229 -7.09 3.52 -0.69
C ALA A 229 -7.94 2.53 -1.48
N PHE A 230 -7.82 1.25 -1.16
CA PHE A 230 -8.65 0.15 -1.65
C PHE A 230 -9.50 -0.39 -0.51
N GLN A 231 -10.81 -0.53 -0.75
CA GLN A 231 -11.76 -1.05 0.23
C GLN A 231 -12.56 -2.19 -0.39
N HIS A 232 -12.63 -3.32 0.31
CA HIS A 232 -13.58 -4.38 0.00
C HIS A 232 -14.93 -3.99 0.60
N ARG A 233 -15.97 -3.88 -0.24
CA ARG A 233 -17.34 -3.72 0.24
C ARG A 233 -17.96 -5.12 0.32
N PRO A 234 -18.21 -5.69 1.51
CA PRO A 234 -19.11 -6.83 1.58
C PRO A 234 -20.50 -6.37 1.10
N ASP A 235 -21.19 -7.22 0.35
CA ASP A 235 -22.61 -7.01 0.05
C ASP A 235 -23.40 -6.93 1.38
N PRO A 236 -24.48 -6.12 1.43
CA PRO A 236 -25.27 -5.89 2.65
C PRO A 236 -25.84 -7.16 3.26
#